data_AF-A0A2H6AF73-F1
#
_entry.id   AF-A0A2H6AF73-F1
#
_cell.length_a   1.000
_cell.length_b   1.000
_cell.length_c   1.000
_cell.angle_alpha   90.00
_cell.angle_beta   90.00
_cell.angle_gamma   90.00
#
_symmetry.space_group_name_H-M   'P 1'
#
loop_
_entity.id
_entity.type
_entity.pdbx_description
1 polymer ?
#
loop_
_entity_poly.entity_id
_entity_poly.type
_entity_poly.pdbx_seq_one_letter_code
_entity_poly.pdbx_strand_id
1 'polypeptide(L)'
;MLAFIQTLDHPEMVGTNPEVAHIKMAGLNVYHEFAQALDAGKLLDVHLNDQKPLRFDQDLTFASENLKEAFFLVKLLVDHGYDRTIGFDAHPYRSEADPWDFVERNMRNYLILKEKVQRFNEDREIQDLLKEIHGAHPDWSGAFARYSKDAATRIKNAAFDVQALTNRRLPYERLDQLLTELLLGVR
;
A
#
# COMPACT_ATOMS: atom_id res chain seq x y z
N MET A 1 10.93 9.78 -10.64
CA MET A 1 12.25 9.59 -9.98
C MET A 1 12.89 8.25 -10.33
N LEU A 2 12.22 7.10 -10.17
CA LEU A 2 12.83 5.77 -10.39
C LEU A 2 13.54 5.59 -11.75
N ALA A 3 12.93 6.04 -12.85
CA ALA A 3 13.55 5.94 -14.18
C ALA A 3 14.84 6.76 -14.30
N PHE A 4 14.89 7.96 -13.71
CA PHE A 4 16.08 8.82 -13.73
C PHE A 4 17.23 8.21 -12.92
N ILE A 5 16.94 7.55 -11.80
CA ILE A 5 17.97 6.88 -10.98
C ILE A 5 18.78 5.88 -11.81
N GLN A 6 18.13 5.18 -12.75
CA GLN A 6 18.79 4.18 -13.59
C GLN A 6 19.77 4.76 -14.61
N THR A 7 19.79 6.08 -14.82
CA THR A 7 20.71 6.73 -15.76
C THR A 7 21.96 7.30 -15.09
N LEU A 8 22.10 7.15 -13.77
CA LEU A 8 23.26 7.64 -13.01
C LEU A 8 24.45 6.68 -13.14
N ASP A 9 25.67 7.17 -12.89
CA ASP A 9 26.89 6.33 -12.90
C ASP A 9 26.90 5.28 -11.77
N HIS A 10 26.22 5.59 -10.66
CA HIS A 10 26.11 4.74 -9.47
C HIS A 10 24.65 4.61 -9.00
N PRO A 11 23.79 3.96 -9.81
CA PRO A 11 22.36 3.87 -9.53
C PRO A 11 22.06 3.10 -8.24
N GLU A 12 22.89 2.16 -7.82
CA GLU A 12 22.77 1.37 -6.59
C GLU A 12 22.84 2.21 -5.31
N MET A 13 23.54 3.35 -5.34
CA MET A 13 23.68 4.24 -4.18
C MET A 13 22.50 5.21 -4.01
N VAL A 14 21.58 5.25 -4.99
CA VAL A 14 20.49 6.22 -5.03
C VAL A 14 19.15 5.51 -4.98
N GLY A 15 18.23 6.08 -4.22
CA GLY A 15 16.84 5.65 -4.13
C GLY A 15 15.91 6.84 -3.96
N THR A 16 14.72 6.58 -3.43
CA THR A 16 13.64 7.55 -3.27
C THR A 16 13.20 7.66 -1.83
N ASN A 17 12.77 8.86 -1.47
CA ASN A 17 12.02 9.18 -0.27
C ASN A 17 10.65 9.71 -0.71
N PRO A 18 9.70 8.85 -1.08
CA PRO A 18 8.37 9.28 -1.48
C PRO A 18 7.59 9.84 -0.28
N GLU A 19 6.74 10.81 -0.58
CA GLU A 19 5.88 11.46 0.39
C GLU A 19 4.42 11.31 -0.01
N VAL A 20 3.57 11.07 0.99
CA VAL A 20 2.13 10.84 0.82
C VAL A 20 1.46 12.02 0.10
N ALA A 21 1.68 13.26 0.54
CA ALA A 21 1.02 14.44 -0.02
C ALA A 21 1.39 14.67 -1.49
N HIS A 22 2.68 14.62 -1.84
CA HIS A 22 3.15 14.80 -3.21
C HIS A 22 2.50 13.84 -4.22
N ILE A 23 2.27 12.59 -3.82
CA ILE A 23 1.59 11.60 -4.68
C ILE A 23 0.10 11.95 -4.83
N LYS A 24 -0.57 12.31 -3.73
CA LYS A 24 -1.99 12.71 -3.74
C LYS A 24 -2.24 14.01 -4.50
N MET A 25 -1.30 14.95 -4.48
CA MET A 25 -1.37 16.18 -5.27
C MET A 25 -1.44 15.89 -6.77
N ALA A 26 -0.79 14.82 -7.23
CA ALA A 26 -0.86 14.34 -8.61
C ALA A 26 -2.10 13.47 -8.90
N GLY A 27 -2.95 13.19 -7.90
CA GLY A 27 -4.11 12.31 -8.04
C GLY A 27 -3.76 10.84 -8.19
N LEU A 28 -2.56 10.43 -7.79
CA LEU A 28 -2.07 9.05 -7.86
C LEU A 28 -2.41 8.27 -6.58
N ASN A 29 -2.30 6.94 -6.64
CA ASN A 29 -2.52 6.07 -5.50
C ASN A 29 -1.24 5.90 -4.68
N VAL A 30 -1.28 6.29 -3.41
CA VAL A 30 -0.08 6.37 -2.56
C VAL A 30 0.60 5.02 -2.38
N TYR A 31 -0.13 4.00 -1.95
CA TYR A 31 0.49 2.72 -1.62
C TYR A 31 0.94 1.95 -2.87
N HIS A 32 0.38 2.22 -4.06
CA HIS A 32 0.91 1.69 -5.32
C HIS A 32 2.27 2.30 -5.69
N GLU A 33 2.44 3.62 -5.55
CA GLU A 33 3.73 4.28 -5.85
C GLU A 33 4.81 3.86 -4.86
N PHE A 34 4.47 3.72 -3.58
CA PHE A 34 5.38 3.14 -2.58
C PHE A 34 5.72 1.69 -2.89
N ALA A 35 4.74 0.87 -3.30
CA ALA A 35 4.97 -0.52 -3.67
C ALA A 35 5.91 -0.63 -4.88
N GLN A 36 5.80 0.26 -5.86
CA GLN A 36 6.71 0.29 -7.00
C GLN A 36 8.14 0.65 -6.58
N ALA A 37 8.32 1.63 -5.70
CA ALA A 37 9.62 1.98 -5.15
C ALA A 37 10.23 0.83 -4.31
N LEU A 38 9.40 0.13 -3.55
CA LEU A 38 9.78 -1.05 -2.77
C LEU A 38 10.22 -2.20 -3.67
N ASP A 39 9.42 -2.55 -4.68
CA ASP A 39 9.71 -3.60 -5.66
C ASP A 39 11.02 -3.33 -6.43
N ALA A 40 11.28 -2.07 -6.78
CA ALA A 40 12.53 -1.65 -7.41
C ALA A 40 13.75 -1.69 -6.46
N GLY A 41 13.56 -1.99 -5.17
CA GLY A 41 14.61 -1.91 -4.15
C GLY A 41 15.11 -0.48 -3.91
N LYS A 42 14.28 0.52 -4.18
CA LYS A 42 14.63 1.95 -4.15
C LYS A 42 13.91 2.74 -3.06
N LEU A 43 13.04 2.13 -2.26
CA LEU A 43 12.43 2.79 -1.10
C LEU A 43 13.45 2.91 0.05
N LEU A 44 14.17 4.03 0.12
CA LEU A 44 15.23 4.25 1.12
C LEU A 44 14.76 4.98 2.37
N ASP A 45 13.74 5.82 2.24
CA ASP A 45 13.09 6.52 3.34
C ASP A 45 11.61 6.74 3.00
N VAL A 46 10.82 7.19 3.98
CA VAL A 46 9.39 7.50 3.79
C VAL A 46 9.02 8.78 4.53
N HIS A 47 8.26 9.65 3.85
CA HIS A 47 7.61 10.79 4.47
C HIS A 47 6.10 10.58 4.57
N LEU A 48 5.60 10.45 5.79
CA LEU A 48 4.21 10.22 6.10
C LEU A 48 3.52 11.51 6.53
N ASN A 49 2.56 11.94 5.73
CA ASN A 49 1.62 13.04 6.02
C ASN A 49 0.26 12.70 5.38
N ASP A 50 -0.62 13.68 5.21
CA ASP A 50 -1.87 13.50 4.47
C ASP A 50 -2.25 14.75 3.68
N GLN A 51 -3.17 14.59 2.73
CA GLN A 51 -3.47 15.61 1.72
C GLN A 51 -4.87 15.41 1.16
N LYS A 52 -5.63 16.50 1.01
CA LYS A 52 -6.80 16.50 0.12
C LYS A 52 -6.31 16.64 -1.32
N PRO A 53 -6.69 15.76 -2.25
CA PRO A 53 -6.11 15.75 -3.59
C PRO A 53 -6.35 17.05 -4.35
N LEU A 54 -5.46 17.35 -5.30
CA LEU A 54 -5.55 18.49 -6.23
C LEU A 54 -5.61 19.88 -5.53
N ARG A 55 -4.82 20.06 -4.47
CA ARG A 55 -4.64 21.33 -3.75
C ARG A 55 -3.15 21.66 -3.62
N PHE A 56 -2.86 22.83 -3.03
CA PHE A 56 -1.51 23.11 -2.52
C PHE A 56 -1.09 22.03 -1.52
N ASP A 57 0.21 21.90 -1.30
CA ASP A 57 0.75 20.95 -0.33
C ASP A 57 0.35 21.36 1.09
N GLN A 58 -0.44 20.51 1.73
CA GLN A 58 -1.11 20.83 2.99
C GLN A 58 -0.37 20.31 4.22
N ASP A 59 0.56 19.35 4.04
CA ASP A 59 1.33 18.76 5.14
C ASP A 59 0.47 18.33 6.34
N LEU A 60 -0.69 17.72 6.09
CA LEU A 60 -1.60 17.36 7.17
C LEU A 60 -1.01 16.20 7.97
N THR A 61 -1.44 16.08 9.24
CA THR A 61 -1.11 14.94 10.08
C THR A 61 -1.40 13.62 9.34
N PHE A 62 -0.47 12.67 9.42
CA PHE A 62 -0.63 11.36 8.81
C PHE A 62 -1.99 10.72 9.13
N ALA A 63 -2.67 10.22 8.10
CA ALA A 63 -3.98 9.57 8.16
C ALA A 63 -5.16 10.45 8.63
N SER A 64 -5.04 11.78 8.54
CA SER A 64 -6.14 12.68 8.95
C SER A 64 -7.29 12.81 7.95
N GLU A 65 -7.03 12.58 6.66
CA GLU A 65 -8.01 12.77 5.58
C GLU A 65 -8.45 11.45 4.96
N ASN A 66 -7.54 10.48 4.81
CA ASN A 66 -7.88 9.17 4.24
C ASN A 66 -7.27 8.01 5.04
N LEU A 67 -8.00 7.56 6.06
CA LEU A 67 -7.62 6.44 6.93
C LEU A 67 -7.40 5.13 6.18
N LYS A 68 -8.18 4.87 5.13
CA LYS A 68 -8.14 3.58 4.42
C LYS A 68 -6.91 3.46 3.52
N GLU A 69 -6.57 4.53 2.81
CA GLU A 69 -5.33 4.57 2.05
C GLU A 69 -4.09 4.54 2.96
N ALA A 70 -4.14 5.27 4.09
CA ALA A 70 -3.10 5.23 5.11
C ALA A 70 -2.94 3.81 5.68
N PHE A 71 -4.05 3.09 5.92
CA PHE A 71 -4.01 1.69 6.34
C PHE A 71 -3.26 0.81 5.32
N PHE A 72 -3.57 0.91 4.03
CA PHE A 72 -2.88 0.11 3.02
C PHE A 72 -1.40 0.44 2.89
N LEU A 73 -1.01 1.71 3.09
CA LEU A 73 0.39 2.09 3.17
C LEU A 73 1.09 1.46 4.39
N VAL A 74 0.50 1.55 5.58
CA VAL A 74 1.07 0.90 6.78
C VAL A 74 1.13 -0.61 6.60
N LYS A 75 0.10 -1.22 6.01
CA LYS A 75 0.06 -2.64 5.69
C LYS A 75 1.21 -3.04 4.77
N LEU A 76 1.42 -2.29 3.68
CA LEU A 76 2.52 -2.51 2.75
C LEU A 76 3.88 -2.53 3.48
N LEU A 77 4.14 -1.49 4.28
CA LEU A 77 5.41 -1.34 5.01
C LEU A 77 5.61 -2.47 6.04
N VAL A 78 4.57 -2.80 6.82
CA VAL A 78 4.62 -3.83 7.86
C VAL A 78 4.78 -5.22 7.26
N ASP A 79 3.96 -5.59 6.27
CA ASP A 79 3.97 -6.94 5.70
C ASP A 79 5.26 -7.25 4.94
N HIS A 80 5.92 -6.24 4.38
CA HIS A 80 7.20 -6.38 3.68
C HIS A 80 8.41 -6.10 4.57
N GLY A 81 8.21 -5.93 5.89
CA GLY A 81 9.29 -5.81 6.85
C GLY A 81 10.15 -4.57 6.66
N TYR A 82 9.57 -3.44 6.24
CA TYR A 82 10.29 -2.17 6.17
C TYR A 82 10.75 -1.78 7.59
N ASP A 83 12.07 -1.77 7.79
CA ASP A 83 12.73 -1.66 9.10
C ASP A 83 13.49 -0.34 9.29
N ARG A 84 13.33 0.59 8.34
CA ARG A 84 13.95 1.92 8.39
C ARG A 84 13.05 2.92 9.11
N THR A 85 13.53 4.16 9.19
CA THR A 85 12.83 5.28 9.82
C THR A 85 11.44 5.48 9.20
N ILE A 86 10.47 5.75 10.07
CA ILE A 86 9.15 6.27 9.69
C ILE A 86 9.19 7.78 9.91
N GLY A 87 9.44 8.54 8.85
CA GLY A 87 9.48 10.00 8.90
C GLY A 87 8.07 10.59 8.83
N PHE A 88 7.78 11.57 9.69
CA PHE A 88 6.56 12.38 9.58
C PHE A 88 6.96 13.78 9.10
N ASP A 89 6.80 14.03 7.81
CA ASP A 89 7.05 15.33 7.19
C ASP A 89 5.72 16.07 7.05
N ALA A 90 5.30 16.72 8.12
CA ALA A 90 3.99 17.33 8.24
C ALA A 90 4.08 18.61 9.09
N HIS A 91 3.04 19.44 9.01
CA HIS A 91 2.95 20.69 9.74
C HIS A 91 1.78 20.66 10.73
N PRO A 92 1.96 21.14 11.98
CA PRO A 92 0.83 21.41 12.85
C PRO A 92 -0.07 22.46 12.20
N TYR A 93 -1.38 22.42 12.49
CA TYR A 93 -2.26 23.48 12.00
C TYR A 93 -1.75 24.83 12.47
N ARG A 94 -1.77 25.82 11.57
CA ARG A 94 -1.32 27.19 11.88
C ARG A 94 -2.02 27.82 13.08
N SER A 95 -3.21 27.32 13.44
CA SER A 95 -4.00 27.77 14.59
C SER A 95 -3.53 27.21 15.93
N GLU A 96 -2.70 26.15 15.94
CA GLU A 96 -2.16 25.56 17.16
C GLU A 96 -1.00 26.41 17.71
N ALA A 97 -0.95 26.54 19.04
CA ALA A 97 0.14 27.24 19.72
C ALA A 97 1.24 26.28 20.20
N ASP A 98 0.92 25.00 20.40
CA ASP A 98 1.82 23.97 20.91
C ASP A 98 1.85 22.75 19.93
N PRO A 99 3.02 22.33 19.42
CA PRO A 99 3.11 21.23 18.47
C PRO A 99 2.98 19.84 19.08
N TRP A 100 3.00 19.67 20.41
CA TRP A 100 3.10 18.34 21.01
C TRP A 100 1.90 17.43 20.70
N ASP A 101 0.68 17.96 20.68
CA ASP A 101 -0.51 17.20 20.27
C ASP A 101 -0.39 16.72 18.80
N PHE A 102 0.20 17.54 17.93
CA PHE A 102 0.47 17.18 16.54
C PHE A 102 1.51 16.05 16.43
N VAL A 103 2.58 16.13 17.23
CA VAL A 103 3.63 15.09 17.27
C VAL A 103 3.04 13.77 17.76
N GLU A 104 2.29 13.77 18.86
CA GLU A 104 1.63 12.57 19.37
C GLU A 104 0.62 12.01 18.36
N ARG A 105 -0.18 12.87 17.73
CA ARG A 105 -1.21 12.44 16.76
C ARG A 105 -0.62 11.68 15.57
N ASN A 106 0.50 12.13 15.01
CA ASN A 106 1.18 11.40 13.92
C ASN A 106 1.60 9.99 14.35
N MET A 107 2.32 9.89 15.46
CA MET A 107 2.80 8.61 15.99
C MET A 107 1.64 7.68 16.36
N ARG A 108 0.63 8.23 17.04
CA ARG A 108 -0.55 7.49 17.49
C ARG A 108 -1.35 6.94 16.32
N ASN A 109 -1.58 7.73 15.27
CA ASN A 109 -2.28 7.26 14.07
C ASN A 109 -1.54 6.09 13.41
N TYR A 110 -0.21 6.18 13.24
CA TYR A 110 0.58 5.08 12.71
C TYR A 110 0.49 3.81 13.56
N LEU A 111 0.62 3.93 14.89
CA LEU A 111 0.56 2.78 15.80
C LEU A 111 -0.82 2.11 15.82
N ILE A 112 -1.91 2.89 15.79
CA ILE A 112 -3.26 2.35 15.66
C ILE A 112 -3.40 1.59 14.34
N LEU A 113 -2.98 2.18 13.23
CA LEU A 113 -3.06 1.51 11.92
C LEU A 113 -2.19 0.24 11.90
N LYS A 114 -1.01 0.24 12.53
CA LYS A 114 -0.15 -0.95 12.66
C LYS A 114 -0.85 -2.06 13.45
N GLU A 115 -1.54 -1.75 14.54
CA GLU A 115 -2.38 -2.72 15.26
C GLU A 115 -3.51 -3.26 14.36
N LYS A 116 -4.17 -2.39 13.61
CA LYS A 116 -5.21 -2.78 12.65
C LYS A 116 -4.67 -3.71 11.56
N VAL A 117 -3.44 -3.50 11.10
CA VAL A 117 -2.78 -4.42 10.14
C VAL A 117 -2.61 -5.81 10.75
N GLN A 118 -2.15 -5.90 12.00
CA GLN A 118 -2.04 -7.19 12.69
C GLN A 118 -3.41 -7.89 12.75
N ARG A 119 -4.46 -7.17 13.15
CA ARG A 119 -5.82 -7.73 13.21
C ARG A 119 -6.33 -8.17 11.84
N PHE A 120 -6.04 -7.42 10.79
CA PHE A 120 -6.41 -7.78 9.42
C PHE A 120 -5.73 -9.08 8.98
N ASN A 121 -4.45 -9.25 9.34
CA ASN A 121 -3.67 -10.45 9.02
C ASN A 121 -4.12 -11.67 9.83
N GLU A 122 -4.70 -11.48 11.01
CA GLU A 122 -5.20 -12.54 11.89
C GLU A 122 -6.69 -12.88 11.67
N ASP A 123 -7.47 -11.98 11.06
CA ASP A 123 -8.92 -12.19 10.83
C ASP A 123 -9.16 -13.30 9.80
N ARG A 124 -9.75 -14.40 10.27
CA ARG A 124 -10.00 -15.61 9.46
C ARG A 124 -10.89 -15.35 8.25
N GLU A 125 -11.92 -14.53 8.40
CA GLU A 125 -12.88 -14.26 7.32
C GLU A 125 -12.22 -13.46 6.20
N ILE A 126 -11.40 -12.46 6.57
CA ILE A 126 -10.58 -11.70 5.63
C ILE A 126 -9.58 -12.62 4.93
N GLN A 127 -8.86 -13.47 5.67
CA GLN A 127 -7.87 -14.37 5.09
C GLN A 127 -8.49 -15.41 4.17
N ASP A 128 -9.69 -15.91 4.47
CA ASP A 128 -10.38 -16.87 3.61
C ASP A 128 -10.87 -16.21 2.31
N LEU A 129 -11.35 -14.97 2.35
CA LEU A 129 -11.66 -14.21 1.13
C LEU A 129 -10.42 -13.94 0.29
N LEU A 130 -9.29 -13.57 0.91
CA LEU A 130 -8.03 -13.37 0.19
C LEU A 130 -7.55 -14.67 -0.48
N LYS A 131 -7.69 -15.83 0.18
CA LYS A 131 -7.42 -17.13 -0.44
C LYS A 131 -8.38 -17.44 -1.59
N GLU A 132 -9.67 -17.13 -1.45
CA GLU A 132 -10.65 -17.31 -2.54
C GLU A 132 -10.29 -16.46 -3.75
N ILE A 133 -9.86 -15.22 -3.55
CA ILE A 133 -9.48 -14.28 -4.61
C ILE A 133 -8.17 -14.71 -5.27
N HIS A 134 -7.11 -14.91 -4.47
CA HIS A 134 -5.76 -15.22 -4.94
C HIS A 134 -5.52 -16.70 -5.27
N GLY A 135 -6.47 -17.58 -4.94
CA GLY A 135 -6.40 -19.01 -5.17
C GLY A 135 -6.16 -19.32 -6.64
N ALA A 136 -4.90 -19.51 -7.01
CA ALA A 136 -4.53 -19.98 -8.32
C ALA A 136 -4.93 -21.46 -8.45
N HIS A 137 -5.47 -21.83 -9.62
CA HIS A 137 -5.69 -23.23 -9.92
C HIS A 137 -4.34 -23.98 -9.82
N PRO A 138 -4.29 -25.18 -9.19
CA PRO A 138 -3.03 -25.86 -8.88
C PRO A 138 -2.08 -26.01 -10.08
N ASP A 139 -2.64 -26.25 -11.26
CA ASP A 139 -1.89 -26.39 -12.53
C ASP A 139 -1.04 -25.17 -12.91
N TRP A 140 -1.38 -23.99 -12.35
CA TRP A 140 -0.72 -22.71 -12.61
C TRP A 140 0.09 -22.20 -11.41
N SER A 141 0.27 -23.02 -10.37
CA SER A 141 1.09 -22.66 -9.22
C SER A 141 2.51 -22.27 -9.65
N GLY A 142 2.98 -21.10 -9.21
CA GLY A 142 4.30 -20.56 -9.54
C GLY A 142 4.48 -20.06 -10.98
N ALA A 143 3.51 -20.27 -11.88
CA ALA A 143 3.62 -19.87 -13.29
C ALA A 143 3.75 -18.35 -13.47
N PHE A 144 3.32 -17.57 -12.48
CA PHE A 144 3.32 -16.10 -12.50
C PHE A 144 4.36 -15.46 -11.57
N ALA A 145 5.16 -16.27 -10.85
CA ALA A 145 6.12 -15.75 -9.88
C ALA A 145 7.30 -14.99 -10.53
N ARG A 146 7.75 -15.46 -11.70
CA ARG A 146 8.76 -14.79 -12.52
C ARG A 146 8.51 -15.14 -13.98
N TYR A 147 8.83 -14.20 -14.87
CA TYR A 147 8.78 -14.47 -16.30
C TYR A 147 9.66 -15.67 -16.69
N SER A 148 9.09 -16.58 -17.48
CA SER A 148 9.84 -17.58 -18.25
C SER A 148 9.18 -17.80 -19.61
N LYS A 149 9.99 -18.10 -20.63
CA LYS A 149 9.48 -18.39 -21.98
C LYS A 149 8.57 -19.62 -22.00
N ASP A 150 8.86 -20.61 -21.16
CA ASP A 150 8.10 -21.84 -21.09
C ASP A 150 6.73 -21.62 -20.43
N ALA A 151 6.68 -20.87 -19.32
CA ALA A 151 5.41 -20.48 -18.70
C ALA A 151 4.56 -19.64 -19.66
N ALA A 152 5.16 -18.66 -20.35
CA ALA A 152 4.47 -17.84 -21.34
C ALA A 152 3.90 -18.68 -22.49
N THR A 153 4.69 -19.63 -23.03
CA THR A 153 4.25 -20.57 -24.06
C THR A 153 3.10 -21.45 -23.56
N ARG A 154 3.19 -21.96 -22.33
CA ARG A 154 2.16 -22.79 -21.72
C ARG A 154 0.85 -22.03 -21.54
N ILE A 155 0.90 -20.78 -21.04
CA ILE A 155 -0.28 -19.90 -20.91
C ILE A 155 -0.89 -19.65 -22.28
N LYS A 156 -0.08 -19.29 -23.28
CA LYS A 156 -0.54 -19.00 -24.65
C LYS A 156 -1.24 -20.19 -25.30
N ASN A 157 -0.78 -21.41 -25.04
CA ASN A 157 -1.32 -22.64 -25.61
C ASN A 157 -2.45 -23.25 -24.77
N ALA A 158 -2.77 -22.69 -23.61
CA ALA A 158 -3.84 -23.22 -22.76
C ALA A 158 -5.22 -22.91 -23.33
N ALA A 159 -6.10 -23.90 -23.27
CA ALA A 159 -7.51 -23.71 -23.51
C ALA A 159 -8.18 -23.23 -22.21
N PHE A 160 -8.79 -22.05 -22.26
CA PHE A 160 -9.52 -21.50 -21.13
C PHE A 160 -11.03 -21.61 -21.37
N ASP A 161 -11.76 -22.10 -20.37
CA ASP A 161 -13.21 -21.95 -20.33
C ASP A 161 -13.55 -20.50 -19.95
N VAL A 162 -13.78 -19.68 -20.97
CA VAL A 162 -14.09 -18.26 -20.79
C VAL A 162 -15.38 -18.08 -20.00
N GLN A 163 -16.40 -18.92 -20.21
CA GLN A 163 -17.68 -18.79 -19.52
C GLN A 163 -17.53 -19.08 -18.02
N ALA A 164 -16.80 -20.14 -17.66
CA ALA A 164 -16.50 -20.44 -16.26
C ALA A 164 -15.70 -19.31 -15.60
N LEU A 165 -14.70 -18.75 -16.29
CA LEU A 165 -13.88 -17.64 -15.77
C LEU A 165 -14.72 -16.37 -15.53
N THR A 166 -15.58 -15.98 -16.48
CA THR A 166 -16.39 -14.77 -16.35
C THR A 166 -17.53 -14.91 -15.33
N ASN A 167 -18.01 -16.13 -15.10
CA ASN A 167 -19.05 -16.40 -14.10
C ASN A 167 -18.48 -16.49 -12.67
N ARG A 168 -17.15 -16.54 -12.50
CA ARG A 168 -16.52 -16.53 -11.18
C ARG A 168 -16.82 -15.21 -10.48
N ARG A 169 -17.45 -15.30 -9.30
CA ARG A 169 -17.65 -14.16 -8.41
C ARG A 169 -16.31 -13.71 -7.82
N LEU A 170 -16.11 -12.39 -7.76
CA LEU A 170 -14.98 -11.76 -7.06
C LEU A 170 -15.55 -10.95 -5.88
N PRO A 171 -15.40 -11.43 -4.62
CA PRO A 171 -16.08 -10.85 -3.46
C PRO A 171 -15.41 -9.57 -2.92
N TYR A 172 -14.92 -8.69 -3.81
CA TYR A 172 -14.16 -7.50 -3.40
C TYR A 172 -14.97 -6.55 -2.51
N GLU A 173 -16.25 -6.30 -2.81
CA GLU A 173 -17.13 -5.49 -1.95
C GLU A 173 -17.23 -6.04 -0.52
N ARG A 174 -17.29 -7.38 -0.37
CA ARG A 174 -17.33 -8.00 0.96
C ARG A 174 -16.00 -7.82 1.68
N LEU A 175 -14.88 -8.09 1.01
CA LEU A 175 -13.55 -7.91 1.58
C LEU A 175 -13.33 -6.45 2.03
N ASP A 176 -13.78 -5.51 1.21
CA ASP A 176 -13.66 -4.09 1.45
C ASP A 176 -14.52 -3.59 2.62
N GLN A 177 -15.73 -4.14 2.76
CA GLN A 177 -16.60 -3.88 3.90
C GLN A 177 -16.00 -4.41 5.21
N LEU A 178 -15.39 -5.60 5.21
CA LEU A 178 -14.71 -6.15 6.40
C LEU A 178 -13.52 -5.29 6.83
N LEU A 179 -12.77 -4.74 5.87
CA LEU A 179 -11.73 -3.76 6.17
C LEU A 179 -12.33 -2.50 6.80
N THR A 180 -13.46 -2.01 6.27
CA THR A 180 -14.14 -0.83 6.83
C THR A 180 -14.58 -1.08 8.27
N GLU A 181 -15.19 -2.23 8.57
CA GLU A 181 -15.57 -2.63 9.93
C GLU A 181 -14.37 -2.68 10.88
N LEU A 182 -13.26 -3.25 10.42
CA LEU A 182 -12.02 -3.34 11.19
C LEU A 182 -11.44 -1.96 11.51
N LEU A 183 -11.44 -1.04 10.53
CA LEU A 183 -10.98 0.34 10.72
C LEU A 183 -11.90 1.12 11.66
N LEU A 184 -13.21 0.95 11.55
CA LEU A 184 -14.20 1.57 12.45
C LEU A 184 -14.25 0.92 13.83
N GLY A 185 -13.56 -0.22 14.04
CA GLY A 185 -13.44 -0.88 15.33
C GLY A 185 -14.66 -1.68 15.75
N VAL A 186 -15.53 -2.05 14.80
CA VAL A 186 -16.71 -2.91 15.05
C VAL A 186 -16.43 -4.39 14.74
N ARG A 187 -15.16 -4.69 14.47
CA ARG A 187 -14.56 -6.00 14.24
C ARG A 187 -13.18 -5.99 14.86
#